data_AF-A0A3M2H9T6-F1
#
_entry.id   AF-A0A3M2H9T6-F1
#
_cell.length_a   1.000
_cell.length_b   1.000
_cell.length_c   1.000
_cell.angle_alpha   90.00
_cell.angle_beta   90.00
_cell.angle_gamma   90.00
#
_symmetry.space_group_name_H-M   'P 1'
#
loop_
_entity.id
_entity.type
_entity.pdbx_description
1 polymer ?
#
loop_
_entity_poly.entity_id
_entity_poly.type
_entity_poly.pdbx_seq_one_letter_code
_entity_poly.pdbx_strand_id
1 'polypeptide(L)'
;MNTLDPSTLTSPRAYAAAVLAEASLDRRQWLMERCPAEWRAQVEEHVKSAFPKVAAYRRHKAGREEQAREKPPAAQRRDATPKPRHVTRSAPEVGNAAIAKLRAAIGKGAA
;
A
#
# COMPACT_ATOMS: atom_id res chain seq x y z
N MET A 1 5.43 16.76 -15.05
CA MET A 1 4.02 17.20 -15.24
C MET A 1 3.52 16.56 -16.52
N ASN A 2 2.69 15.51 -16.44
CA ASN A 2 2.09 14.94 -17.64
C ASN A 2 1.04 15.90 -18.15
N THR A 3 1.33 16.57 -19.25
CA THR A 3 0.38 17.44 -19.94
C THR A 3 -0.55 16.56 -20.77
N LEU A 4 -1.76 16.28 -20.25
CA LEU A 4 -2.79 15.60 -21.04
C LEU A 4 -3.19 16.50 -22.21
N ASP A 5 -3.06 15.97 -23.42
CA ASP A 5 -3.55 16.64 -24.63
C ASP A 5 -5.05 16.34 -24.79
N PRO A 6 -5.93 17.35 -24.78
CA PRO A 6 -7.37 17.16 -24.95
C PRO A 6 -7.75 16.46 -26.26
N SER A 7 -6.90 16.53 -27.30
CA SER A 7 -7.14 15.85 -28.59
C SER A 7 -7.14 14.32 -28.48
N THR A 8 -6.52 13.76 -27.43
CA THR A 8 -6.49 12.31 -27.17
C THR A 8 -7.73 11.80 -26.44
N LEU A 9 -8.61 12.70 -25.97
CA LEU A 9 -9.80 12.37 -25.19
C LEU A 9 -10.98 12.12 -26.12
N THR A 10 -11.17 10.86 -26.49
CA THR A 10 -12.17 10.44 -27.50
C THR A 10 -13.56 10.19 -26.93
N SER A 11 -13.79 10.40 -25.63
CA SER A 11 -15.10 10.19 -25.01
C SER A 11 -15.39 11.17 -23.85
N PRO A 12 -16.67 11.44 -23.55
CA PRO A 12 -17.08 12.23 -22.38
C PRO A 12 -16.50 11.66 -21.08
N ARG A 13 -16.47 10.34 -20.95
CA ARG A 13 -15.91 9.66 -19.78
C ARG A 13 -14.40 9.89 -19.64
N ALA A 14 -13.65 9.87 -20.74
CA ALA A 14 -12.22 10.19 -20.73
C ALA A 14 -11.97 11.65 -20.31
N TYR A 15 -12.80 12.58 -20.78
CA TYR A 15 -12.77 13.97 -20.36
C TYR A 15 -13.03 14.14 -18.85
N ALA A 16 -14.09 13.50 -18.34
CA ALA A 16 -14.39 13.54 -16.90
C ALA A 16 -13.25 12.95 -16.06
N ALA A 17 -12.64 11.86 -16.52
CA ALA A 17 -11.48 11.26 -15.87
C ALA A 17 -10.27 12.20 -15.86
N ALA A 18 -9.98 12.89 -16.98
CA ALA A 18 -8.91 13.88 -17.05
C ALA A 18 -9.14 15.06 -16.10
N VAL A 19 -10.37 15.59 -16.04
CA VAL A 19 -10.76 16.68 -15.12
C VAL A 19 -10.61 16.25 -13.66
N LEU A 20 -11.04 15.03 -13.32
CA LEU A 20 -10.92 14.51 -11.95
C LEU A 20 -9.47 14.22 -11.57
N ALA A 21 -8.63 13.76 -12.50
CA ALA A 21 -7.22 13.48 -12.26
C ALA A 21 -6.41 14.76 -12.00
N GLU A 22 -6.76 15.86 -12.67
CA GLU A 22 -6.03 17.11 -12.57
C GLU A 22 -6.13 17.73 -11.17
N ALA A 23 -5.02 18.28 -10.67
CA ALA A 23 -4.94 18.83 -9.32
C ALA A 23 -5.31 20.33 -9.29
N SER A 24 -4.82 21.10 -10.26
CA SER A 24 -5.03 22.55 -10.34
C SER A 24 -6.40 22.93 -10.87
N LEU A 25 -7.00 23.97 -10.30
CA LEU A 25 -8.32 24.46 -10.70
C LEU A 25 -8.29 25.08 -12.10
N ASP A 26 -7.29 25.91 -12.40
CA ASP A 26 -7.12 26.58 -13.70
C ASP A 26 -7.10 25.57 -14.85
N ARG A 27 -6.41 24.45 -14.65
CA ARG A 27 -6.30 23.42 -15.67
C ARG A 27 -7.56 22.59 -15.85
N ARG A 28 -8.36 22.42 -14.79
CA ARG A 28 -9.70 21.82 -14.91
C ARG A 28 -10.62 22.74 -15.72
N GLN A 29 -10.58 24.05 -15.47
CA GLN A 29 -11.33 25.03 -16.25
C GLN A 29 -10.92 25.00 -17.71
N TRP A 30 -9.62 25.01 -17.99
CA TRP A 30 -9.08 24.89 -19.34
C TRP A 30 -9.55 23.61 -20.07
N LEU A 31 -9.61 22.47 -19.37
CA LEU A 31 -10.17 21.22 -19.93
C LEU A 31 -11.67 21.35 -20.23
N MET A 32 -12.45 21.98 -19.34
CA MET A 32 -13.88 22.19 -19.55
C MET A 32 -14.20 23.17 -20.69
N GLU A 33 -13.35 24.17 -20.91
CA GLU A 33 -13.44 25.11 -22.04
C GLU A 33 -13.17 24.42 -23.37
N ARG A 34 -12.17 23.53 -23.42
CA ARG A 34 -11.82 22.71 -24.59
C ARG A 34 -12.79 21.56 -24.86
N CYS A 35 -13.64 21.21 -23.91
CA CYS A 35 -14.61 20.13 -24.04
C CYS A 35 -15.67 20.48 -25.10
N PRO A 36 -15.98 19.58 -26.06
CA PRO A 36 -17.08 19.75 -27.00
C PRO A 36 -18.40 20.07 -26.27
N ALA A 37 -19.16 21.02 -26.80
CA ALA A 37 -20.40 21.50 -26.15
C ALA A 37 -21.43 20.38 -25.94
N GLU A 38 -21.52 19.46 -26.89
CA GLU A 38 -22.38 18.26 -26.84
C GLU A 38 -22.06 17.31 -25.68
N TRP A 39 -20.80 17.28 -25.22
CA TRP A 39 -20.37 16.38 -24.14
C TRP A 39 -20.38 17.05 -22.77
N ARG A 40 -20.41 18.39 -22.71
CA ARG A 40 -20.22 19.15 -21.47
C ARG A 40 -21.19 18.72 -20.37
N ALA A 41 -22.47 18.55 -20.69
CA ALA A 41 -23.48 18.10 -19.72
C ALA A 41 -23.16 16.71 -19.12
N GLN A 42 -22.77 15.75 -19.96
CA GLN A 42 -22.41 14.40 -19.51
C GLN A 42 -21.12 14.40 -18.68
N VAL A 43 -20.12 15.20 -19.09
CA VAL A 43 -18.86 15.37 -18.36
C VAL A 43 -19.12 15.95 -16.97
N GLU A 44 -19.96 16.99 -16.86
CA GLU A 44 -20.33 17.60 -15.58
C GLU A 44 -21.02 16.59 -14.65
N GLU A 45 -21.95 15.79 -15.16
CA GLU A 45 -22.63 14.75 -14.39
C GLU A 45 -21.64 13.67 -13.90
N HIS A 46 -20.74 13.23 -14.78
CA HIS A 46 -19.70 12.25 -14.42
C HIS A 46 -18.74 12.79 -13.37
N VAL A 47 -18.30 14.05 -13.51
CA VAL A 47 -17.44 14.71 -12.52
C VAL A 47 -18.19 14.82 -11.18
N LYS A 48 -19.43 15.30 -11.18
CA LYS A 48 -20.24 15.49 -9.97
C LYS A 48 -20.48 14.17 -9.23
N SER A 49 -20.81 13.10 -9.95
CA SER A 49 -21.08 11.79 -9.35
C SER A 49 -19.82 11.07 -8.86
N ALA A 50 -18.68 11.24 -9.53
CA ALA A 50 -17.44 10.56 -9.18
C ALA A 50 -16.55 11.35 -8.20
N PHE A 51 -16.72 12.67 -8.09
CA PHE A 51 -15.91 13.52 -7.20
C PHE A 51 -15.90 13.05 -5.74
N PRO A 52 -17.03 12.66 -5.10
CA PRO A 52 -17.01 12.17 -3.72
C PRO A 52 -16.14 10.92 -3.55
N LYS A 53 -16.17 10.01 -4.54
CA LYS A 53 -15.38 8.76 -4.53
C LYS A 53 -13.88 9.07 -4.64
N VAL A 54 -13.52 9.97 -5.55
CA VAL A 54 -12.12 10.40 -5.74
C VAL A 54 -11.61 11.14 -4.50
N ALA A 55 -12.43 12.01 -3.90
CA ALA A 55 -12.08 12.73 -2.68
C ALA A 55 -11.85 11.78 -1.49
N ALA A 56 -12.74 10.80 -1.29
CA ALA A 56 -12.59 9.76 -0.27
C ALA A 56 -11.30 8.94 -0.50
N TYR A 57 -11.04 8.54 -1.74
CA TYR A 57 -9.82 7.81 -2.09
C TYR A 57 -8.56 8.63 -1.79
N ARG A 58 -8.53 9.92 -2.14
CA ARG A 58 -7.41 10.83 -1.87
C ARG A 58 -7.16 10.98 -0.37
N ARG A 59 -8.21 11.15 0.44
CA ARG A 59 -8.11 11.19 1.91
C ARG A 59 -7.53 9.92 2.49
N HIS A 60 -8.00 8.76 2.03
CA HIS A 60 -7.48 7.47 2.47
C HIS A 60 -6.01 7.27 2.06
N LYS A 61 -5.62 7.72 0.85
CA LYS A 61 -4.23 7.69 0.39
C LYS A 61 -3.32 8.57 1.25
N ALA A 62 -3.74 9.81 1.54
CA ALA A 62 -3.01 10.73 2.42
C ALA A 62 -2.85 10.14 3.84
N GLY A 63 -3.92 9.61 4.42
CA GLY A 63 -3.86 8.98 5.74
C GLY A 63 -2.91 7.77 5.82
N ARG A 64 -2.77 6.99 4.74
CA ARG A 64 -1.76 5.91 4.69
C ARG A 64 -0.32 6.43 4.61
N GLU A 65 -0.11 7.55 3.92
CA GLU A 65 1.22 8.18 3.85
C GLU A 65 1.60 8.78 5.20
N GLU A 66 0.65 9.37 5.92
CA GLU A 66 0.83 9.84 7.31
C GLU A 66 1.15 8.68 8.25
N GLN A 67 0.34 7.61 8.22
CA GLN A 67 0.60 6.41 9.01
C GLN A 67 1.95 5.76 8.70
N ALA A 68 2.40 5.80 7.44
CA ALA A 68 3.71 5.29 7.06
C ALA A 68 4.86 6.14 7.63
N ARG A 69 4.68 7.46 7.77
CA ARG A 69 5.65 8.36 8.43
C ARG A 69 5.72 8.12 9.93
N GLU A 70 4.57 7.85 10.55
CA GLU A 70 4.49 7.60 12.00
C GLU A 70 4.89 6.17 12.39
N LYS A 71 4.88 5.22 11.44
CA LYS A 71 5.17 3.83 11.73
C LYS A 71 6.63 3.69 12.19
N PRO A 72 6.88 3.17 13.41
CA PRO A 72 8.24 2.92 13.85
C PRO A 72 8.93 1.92 12.92
N PRO A 73 10.27 2.00 12.77
CA PRO A 73 11.02 1.11 11.89
C PRO A 73 10.68 -0.34 12.22
N ALA A 74 10.46 -1.15 11.17
CA ALA A 74 10.08 -2.54 11.32
C ALA A 74 11.06 -3.24 12.29
N ALA A 75 10.53 -3.84 13.35
CA ALA A 75 11.33 -4.54 14.33
C ALA A 75 12.26 -5.52 13.62
N GLN A 76 13.54 -5.52 14.00
CA GLN A 76 14.53 -6.45 13.45
C GLN A 76 13.95 -7.87 13.58
N ARG A 77 13.77 -8.53 12.44
CA ARG A 77 13.42 -9.95 12.43
C ARG A 77 14.56 -10.64 13.18
N ARG A 78 14.27 -11.24 14.34
CA ARG A 78 15.22 -12.16 14.97
C ARG A 78 15.61 -13.14 13.89
N ASP A 79 16.90 -13.21 13.59
CA ASP A 79 17.44 -14.23 12.69
C ASP A 79 16.83 -15.55 13.11
N ALA A 80 15.96 -16.09 12.25
CA ALA A 80 15.34 -17.36 12.50
C ALA A 80 16.50 -18.35 12.53
N THR A 81 16.93 -18.72 13.75
CA THR A 81 18.00 -19.68 13.93
C THR A 81 17.64 -20.87 13.07
N PRO A 82 18.47 -21.23 12.07
CA PRO A 82 18.09 -22.24 11.10
C PRO A 82 17.78 -23.52 11.86
N LYS A 83 16.49 -23.89 11.92
CA LYS A 83 16.08 -25.16 12.52
C LYS A 83 16.65 -26.24 11.61
N PRO A 84 17.47 -27.18 12.13
CA PRO A 84 18.00 -28.22 11.30
C PRO A 84 16.83 -29.04 10.72
N ARG A 85 16.70 -29.00 9.39
CA ARG A 85 15.73 -29.82 8.66
C ARG A 85 16.29 -31.24 8.65
N HIS A 86 15.57 -32.18 9.27
CA HIS A 86 15.95 -33.59 9.46
C HIS A 86 17.00 -33.87 10.53
N VAL A 87 16.62 -33.68 11.80
CA VAL A 87 17.27 -34.43 12.87
C VAL A 87 16.38 -35.61 13.23
N THR A 88 16.83 -36.84 12.95
CA THR A 88 16.18 -38.04 13.46
C THR A 88 16.32 -38.03 14.99
N ARG A 89 15.33 -38.58 15.70
CA ARG A 89 15.27 -38.57 17.18
C ARG A 89 16.51 -39.21 17.84
N SER A 90 17.29 -39.98 17.09
CA SER A 90 18.51 -40.67 17.48
C SER A 90 19.81 -39.95 17.10
N ALA A 91 19.76 -38.79 16.45
CA ALA A 91 20.98 -38.10 16.08
C ALA A 91 21.73 -37.60 17.34
N PRO A 92 23.07 -37.75 17.38
CA PRO A 92 23.86 -37.43 18.56
C PRO A 92 23.74 -35.96 18.99
N GLU A 93 23.44 -35.04 18.06
CA GLU A 93 23.25 -33.62 18.33
C GLU A 93 21.99 -33.36 19.19
N VAL A 94 20.90 -34.10 18.96
CA VAL A 94 19.67 -34.00 19.76
C VAL A 94 19.85 -34.64 21.13
N GLY A 95 20.54 -35.79 21.19
CA GLY A 95 20.89 -36.45 22.45
C GLY A 95 21.75 -35.55 23.34
N ASN A 96 22.81 -34.96 22.78
CA ASN A 96 23.70 -34.05 23.51
C ASN A 96 22.97 -32.79 23.99
N ALA A 97 22.07 -32.22 23.17
CA ALA A 97 21.26 -31.09 23.57
C ALA A 97 20.27 -31.44 24.72
N ALA A 98 19.68 -32.63 24.71
CA ALA A 98 18.82 -33.11 25.78
C ALA A 98 19.60 -33.35 27.08
N ILE A 99 20.77 -33.97 27.01
CA ILE A 99 21.67 -34.19 28.16
C ILE A 99 22.13 -32.86 28.73
N ALA A 100 22.49 -31.88 27.89
CA ALA A 100 22.88 -30.54 28.34
C ALA A 100 21.74 -29.83 29.10
N LYS A 101 20.50 -29.94 28.61
CA LYS A 101 19.30 -29.42 29.31
C LYS A 101 19.06 -30.11 30.65
N LEU A 102 19.21 -31.44 30.70
CA LEU A 102 19.09 -32.22 31.93
C LEU A 102 20.16 -31.81 32.95
N ARG A 103 21.42 -31.67 32.54
CA ARG A 103 22.50 -31.17 33.41
C ARG A 103 22.21 -29.77 33.95
N ALA A 104 21.71 -28.88 33.10
CA ALA A 104 21.35 -27.52 33.52
C ALA A 104 20.16 -27.48 34.49
N ALA A 105 19.19 -28.40 34.34
CA ALA A 105 18.04 -28.52 35.25
C ALA A 105 18.46 -29.12 36.60
N ILE A 106 19.30 -30.15 36.61
CA ILE A 106 19.80 -30.80 37.83
C ILE A 106 20.76 -29.86 38.59
N GLY A 107 21.64 -29.15 37.89
CA GLY A 107 22.54 -28.15 38.49
C GLY A 107 21.83 -26.94 39.09
N LYS A 108 20.53 -26.75 38.80
CA LYS A 108 19.67 -25.74 39.44
C LYS A 108 18.82 -26.29 40.58
N GLY A 109 18.79 -27.61 40.79
CA GLY A 109 17.98 -28.29 41.81
C GLY A 109 18.75 -28.82 43.01
N ALA A 110 20.08 -28.68 43.05
CA ALA A 110 20.90 -28.97 44.22
C ALA A 110 21.29 -27.65 44.90
N ALA A 111 20.39 -27.14 45.74
CA ALA A 111 20.64 -26.15 46.77
C ALA A 111 20.09 -26.71 48.08
#